data_AF-A0A016SSH2-F1
#
_entry.id   AF-A0A016SSH2-F1
#
_cell.length_a   1.000
_cell.length_b   1.000
_cell.length_c   1.000
_cell.angle_alpha   90.00
_cell.angle_beta   90.00
_cell.angle_gamma   90.00
#
_symmetry.space_group_name_H-M   'P 1'
#
loop_
_entity.id
_entity.type
_entity.pdbx_description
1 polymer ?
#
loop_
_entity_poly.entity_id
_entity_poly.type
_entity_poly.pdbx_seq_one_letter_code
_entity_poly.pdbx_strand_id
1 'polypeptide(L)'
;MLDEVDVFTLIEPITDAIKSHEQKLDLFARSLEERIDSTIQRLEMRMRAYYQALDTLLDHSEPRSNCVFCPYEDNRDAHSTGRCPLYADAIARAV
;
A
#
# COMPACT_ATOMS: atom_id res chain seq x y z
N MET A 1 9.74 -67.29 -12.14
CA MET A 1 10.31 -66.27 -11.24
C MET A 1 10.63 -65.09 -12.13
N LEU A 2 10.05 -63.92 -11.90
CA LEU A 2 10.51 -62.71 -12.57
C LEU A 2 11.96 -62.52 -12.16
N ASP A 3 12.89 -62.50 -13.12
CA ASP A 3 14.31 -62.29 -12.82
C ASP A 3 14.46 -60.90 -12.18
N GLU A 4 15.34 -60.76 -11.19
CA GLU A 4 15.63 -59.46 -10.52
C GLU A 4 15.96 -58.34 -11.53
N VAL A 5 16.49 -58.72 -12.70
CA VAL A 5 16.81 -57.83 -13.81
C VAL A 5 15.55 -57.21 -14.46
N ASP A 6 14.46 -57.97 -14.55
CA ASP A 6 13.17 -57.47 -15.09
C ASP A 6 12.52 -56.46 -14.13
N VAL A 7 12.68 -56.66 -12.82
CA VAL A 7 12.17 -55.72 -11.82
C VAL A 7 13.01 -54.44 -11.79
N PHE A 8 14.33 -54.55 -11.93
CA PHE A 8 15.24 -53.41 -11.93
C PHE A 8 15.01 -52.49 -13.14
N THR A 9 14.83 -53.06 -14.34
CA THR A 9 14.55 -52.31 -15.58
C THR A 9 13.20 -51.58 -15.57
N LEU A 10 12.23 -52.03 -14.77
CA LEU A 10 10.93 -51.36 -14.59
C LEU A 10 10.97 -50.25 -13.53
N ILE A 11 11.83 -50.36 -12.51
CA ILE A 11 11.90 -49.41 -11.39
C ILE A 11 12.76 -48.18 -11.71
N GLU A 12 13.82 -48.33 -12.51
CA GLU A 12 14.72 -47.23 -12.87
C GLU A 12 14.00 -46.04 -13.55
N PRO A 13 13.12 -46.26 -14.57
CA PRO A 13 12.38 -45.16 -15.20
C PRO A 13 11.43 -44.44 -14.23
N ILE A 14 10.85 -45.17 -13.29
CA ILE A 14 9.97 -44.59 -12.26
C ILE A 14 10.79 -43.73 -11.31
N THR A 15 11.97 -44.21 -10.91
CA THR A 15 12.89 -43.48 -10.03
C THR A 15 13.35 -42.17 -10.69
N ASP A 16 13.69 -42.20 -11.97
CA ASP A 16 14.08 -41.00 -12.71
C ASP A 16 12.92 -40.04 -12.92
N ALA A 17 11.72 -40.55 -13.15
CA ALA A 17 10.51 -39.73 -13.21
C ALA A 17 10.24 -39.04 -11.87
N ILE A 18 10.40 -39.72 -10.73
CA ILE A 18 10.25 -39.13 -9.39
C ILE A 18 11.26 -38.00 -9.20
N LYS A 19 12.55 -38.25 -9.45
CA LYS A 19 13.60 -37.23 -9.35
C LYS A 19 13.32 -36.01 -10.23
N SER A 20 12.85 -36.23 -11.46
CA SER A 20 12.47 -35.15 -12.38
C SER A 20 11.29 -34.33 -11.85
N HIS A 21 10.30 -34.97 -11.23
CA HIS A 21 9.18 -34.26 -10.61
C HIS A 21 9.61 -33.47 -9.37
N GLU A 22 10.48 -34.03 -8.52
CA GLU A 22 11.06 -33.31 -7.36
C GLU A 22 11.78 -32.04 -7.82
N GLN A 23 12.62 -32.12 -8.85
CA GLN A 23 13.29 -30.95 -9.42
C GLN A 23 12.30 -29.90 -9.96
N LYS A 24 11.22 -30.33 -10.64
CA LYS A 24 10.18 -29.42 -11.13
C LYS A 24 9.43 -28.76 -9.98
N LEU A 25 9.15 -29.48 -8.90
CA LEU A 25 8.51 -28.95 -7.70
C LEU A 25 9.40 -27.90 -7.03
N ASP A 26 10.71 -28.15 -6.91
CA ASP A 26 11.66 -27.17 -6.37
C ASP A 26 11.71 -25.90 -7.21
N LEU A 27 11.77 -26.03 -8.54
CA LEU A 27 11.75 -24.87 -9.44
C LEU A 27 10.44 -24.10 -9.34
N PHE A 28 9.32 -24.81 -9.25
CA PHE A 28 8.01 -24.20 -9.08
C PHE A 28 7.91 -23.44 -7.75
N ALA A 29 8.38 -24.04 -6.65
CA ALA A 29 8.39 -23.42 -5.33
C ALA A 29 9.19 -22.11 -5.33
N ARG A 30 10.42 -22.13 -5.88
CA ARG A 30 11.26 -20.93 -6.00
C ARG A 30 10.61 -19.84 -6.85
N SER A 31 10.05 -20.22 -8.00
CA SER A 31 9.35 -19.27 -8.86
C SER A 31 8.11 -18.67 -8.19
N LEU A 32 7.40 -19.46 -7.36
CA LEU A 32 6.27 -18.97 -6.60
C LEU A 32 6.71 -18.01 -5.49
N GLU A 33 7.77 -18.33 -4.75
CA GLU A 33 8.37 -17.46 -3.73
C GLU A 33 8.76 -16.10 -4.32
N GLU A 34 9.50 -16.08 -5.43
CA GLU A 34 9.91 -14.85 -6.11
C GLU A 34 8.70 -13.98 -6.54
N ARG A 35 7.64 -14.63 -7.03
CA ARG A 35 6.40 -13.93 -7.43
C ARG A 35 5.64 -13.38 -6.25
N ILE A 36 5.61 -14.10 -5.13
CA ILE A 36 4.98 -13.65 -3.88
C ILE A 36 5.75 -12.43 -3.36
N ASP A 37 7.07 -12.52 -3.26
CA ASP A 37 7.91 -11.43 -2.75
C ASP A 37 7.78 -10.18 -3.62
N SER A 38 7.84 -10.32 -4.95
CA SER A 38 7.62 -9.20 -5.88
C SER A 38 6.23 -8.57 -5.71
N THR A 39 5.21 -9.39 -5.47
CA THR A 39 3.83 -8.91 -5.26
C THR A 39 3.73 -8.15 -3.94
N ILE A 40 4.31 -8.67 -2.86
CA ILE A 40 4.36 -8.03 -1.54
C ILE A 40 5.05 -6.67 -1.66
N GLN A 41 6.25 -6.62 -2.23
CA GLN A 41 7.01 -5.36 -2.41
C GLN A 41 6.21 -4.31 -3.18
N ARG A 42 5.51 -4.72 -4.25
CA ARG A 42 4.66 -3.82 -5.03
C ARG A 42 3.45 -3.32 -4.24
N LEU A 43 2.83 -4.17 -3.43
CA LEU A 43 1.70 -3.79 -2.58
C LEU A 43 2.14 -2.83 -1.48
N GLU A 44 3.25 -3.10 -0.80
CA GLU A 44 3.81 -2.21 0.21
C GLU A 44 4.15 -0.82 -0.35
N MET A 45 4.76 -0.78 -1.54
CA MET A 45 5.05 0.49 -2.22
C MET A 45 3.78 1.29 -2.50
N ARG A 46 2.73 0.63 -3.00
CA ARG A 46 1.43 1.28 -3.24
C ARG A 46 0.77 1.74 -1.96
N MET A 47 0.81 0.95 -0.89
CA MET A 47 0.27 1.34 0.41
C MET A 47 0.98 2.58 0.94
N ARG A 48 2.32 2.65 0.89
CA ARG A 48 3.07 3.85 1.29
C ARG A 48 2.66 5.08 0.49
N ALA A 49 2.51 4.94 -0.83
CA ALA A 49 2.06 6.05 -1.68
C ALA A 49 0.63 6.52 -1.33
N TYR A 50 -0.28 5.58 -1.04
CA TYR A 50 -1.63 5.94 -0.60
C TYR A 50 -1.64 6.64 0.76
N TYR A 51 -0.85 6.17 1.74
CA TYR A 51 -0.75 6.85 3.03
C TYR A 51 -0.26 8.29 2.86
N GLN A 52 0.80 8.52 2.08
CA GLN A 52 1.31 9.86 1.80
C GLN A 52 0.26 10.77 1.14
N ALA A 53 -0.49 10.23 0.17
CA ALA A 53 -1.56 10.98 -0.49
C ALA A 53 -2.70 11.32 0.48
N LEU A 54 -3.07 10.39 1.36
CA LEU A 54 -4.11 10.60 2.37
C LEU A 54 -3.67 11.62 3.42
N ASP A 55 -2.42 11.57 3.90
CA ASP A 55 -1.87 12.56 4.82
C ASP A 55 -1.91 13.96 4.20
N THR A 56 -1.51 14.08 2.93
CA THR A 56 -1.59 15.37 2.19
C THR A 56 -3.03 15.88 2.08
N LEU A 57 -3.99 14.99 1.83
CA LEU A 57 -5.40 15.36 1.76
C LEU A 57 -5.94 15.80 3.11
N LEU A 58 -5.55 15.12 4.19
CA LEU A 58 -5.92 15.50 5.55
C LEU A 58 -5.40 16.92 5.86
N ASP A 59 -4.12 17.18 5.61
CA ASP A 59 -3.50 18.50 5.83
C ASP A 59 -4.18 19.61 5.01
N HIS A 60 -4.54 19.32 3.75
CA HIS A 60 -5.20 20.30 2.88
C HIS A 60 -6.68 20.50 3.18
N SER A 61 -7.34 19.48 3.74
CA SER A 61 -8.75 19.53 4.10
C SER A 61 -8.99 20.02 5.54
N GLU A 62 -7.93 20.30 6.29
CA GLU A 62 -8.03 20.86 7.63
C GLU A 62 -8.89 22.14 7.59
N PRO A 63 -9.97 22.21 8.38
CA PRO A 63 -10.84 23.38 8.39
C PRO A 63 -10.09 24.61 8.87
N ARG A 64 -10.08 25.66 8.05
CA ARG A 64 -9.45 26.95 8.37
C ARG A 64 -10.51 28.03 8.41
N SER A 65 -10.39 28.93 9.38
CA SER A 65 -11.24 30.13 9.46
C SER A 65 -10.93 31.08 8.31
N ASN A 66 -11.95 31.71 7.73
CA ASN A 66 -11.77 32.78 6.74
C ASN A 66 -11.30 34.09 7.39
N CYS A 67 -11.37 34.17 8.71
CA CYS A 67 -10.97 35.31 9.52
C CYS A 67 -9.78 34.93 10.39
N VAL A 68 -8.66 35.63 10.25
CA VAL A 68 -7.44 35.38 11.04
C VAL A 68 -7.65 35.58 12.55
N PHE A 69 -8.67 36.34 12.93
CA PHE A 69 -8.95 36.66 14.33
C PHE A 69 -9.91 35.68 15.01
N CYS A 70 -10.67 34.91 14.24
CA CYS A 70 -11.67 33.99 14.77
C CYS A 70 -11.18 32.55 14.55
N PRO A 71 -11.26 31.65 15.54
CA PRO A 71 -11.07 30.23 15.29
C PRO A 71 -12.18 29.70 14.34
N TYR A 72 -11.94 28.57 13.68
CA TYR A 72 -12.87 27.99 12.71
C TYR A 72 -14.28 27.79 13.30
N GLU A 73 -14.38 27.28 14.54
CA GLU A 73 -15.65 27.03 15.24
C GLU A 73 -16.52 28.28 15.45
N ASP A 74 -15.87 29.46 15.51
CA ASP A 74 -16.52 30.75 15.75
C ASP A 74 -16.78 31.55 14.46
N ASN A 75 -16.15 31.19 13.33
CA ASN A 75 -16.34 31.82 12.01
C ASN A 75 -17.53 31.19 11.24
N ARG A 76 -18.67 30.97 11.91
CA ARG A 76 -19.83 30.24 11.36
C ARG A 76 -20.52 30.93 10.19
N ASP A 77 -20.43 32.24 10.13
CA ASP A 77 -20.94 33.09 9.05
C ASP A 77 -19.92 33.26 7.91
N ALA A 78 -18.76 32.59 8.00
CA ALA A 78 -17.71 32.57 6.99
C ALA A 78 -17.18 33.96 6.61
N HIS A 79 -17.26 34.96 7.51
CA HIS A 79 -16.78 36.31 7.24
C HIS A 79 -15.27 36.32 7.02
N SER A 80 -14.81 37.19 6.11
CA SER A 80 -13.38 37.45 5.93
C SER A 80 -12.84 38.35 7.05
N THR A 81 -11.52 38.35 7.24
CA THR A 81 -10.83 39.17 8.25
C THR A 81 -11.30 40.62 8.30
N GLY A 82 -11.40 41.29 7.14
CA GLY A 82 -11.87 42.68 7.04
C GLY A 82 -13.32 42.95 7.42
N ARG A 83 -14.11 41.91 7.73
CA ARG A 83 -15.51 42.02 8.20
C ARG A 83 -15.69 41.43 9.61
N CYS A 84 -14.59 41.21 10.34
CA CYS A 84 -14.67 40.62 11.67
C CYS A 84 -15.52 41.51 12.61
N PRO A 85 -16.55 40.96 13.27
CA PRO A 85 -17.42 41.74 14.16
C PRO A 85 -16.76 42.06 15.51
N LEU A 86 -15.65 41.38 15.86
CA LEU A 86 -14.95 41.54 17.13
C LEU A 86 -13.87 42.63 17.10
N TYR A 87 -13.35 42.98 15.91
CA TYR A 87 -12.26 43.94 15.75
C TYR A 87 -12.69 45.12 14.89
N ALA A 88 -12.22 46.33 15.24
CA ALA A 88 -12.55 47.55 14.50
C ALA A 88 -12.13 47.46 13.02
N ASP A 89 -12.94 48.01 12.11
CA ASP A 89 -12.77 47.91 10.65
C ASP A 89 -11.36 48.32 10.17
N ALA A 90 -10.73 49.30 10.82
CA ALA A 90 -9.36 49.71 10.51
C ALA A 90 -8.29 48.66 10.86
N ILE A 91 -8.46 47.94 11.97
CA ILE A 91 -7.58 46.84 12.38
C ILE A 91 -7.87 45.61 11.53
N ALA A 92 -9.14 45.36 11.26
CA ALA A 92 -9.60 44.23 10.47
C ALA A 92 -9.14 44.27 9.01
N ARG A 93 -9.08 45.46 8.40
CA ARG A 93 -8.64 45.66 7.01
C ARG A 93 -7.13 45.79 6.83
N ALA A 94 -6.39 45.99 7.92
CA ALA A 94 -4.93 46.13 7.88
C ALA A 94 -4.19 44.79 7.80
N VAL A 95 -4.93 43.67 7.86
CA VAL A 95 -4.41 42.29 7.84
C VAL A 95 -4.81 41.57 6.56
#